data_AF-A0A6J6IBG2-F1
#
_entry.id   AF-A0A6J6IBG2-F1
#
_cell.length_a   1.000
_cell.length_b   1.000
_cell.length_c   1.000
_cell.angle_alpha   90.00
_cell.angle_beta   90.00
_cell.angle_gamma   90.00
#
_symmetry.space_group_name_H-M   'P 1'
#
loop_
_entity.id
_entity.type
_entity.pdbx_description
1 polymer ?
#
loop_
_entity_poly.entity_id
_entity_poly.type
_entity_poly.pdbx_seq_one_letter_code
_entity_poly.pdbx_strand_id
1 'polypeptide(L)'
;MHGWDGLQDELNSLSKLGKWVDMGNLITDEILYTFAVVGEPDKVAPELATRYGDIIQRLSFYAPYKSDPERWLPVIDALKKV
;
A
#
# COMPACT_ATOMS: atom_id res chain seq x y z
N MET A 1 17.25 4.02 11.41
CA MET A 1 17.41 3.46 10.04
C MET A 1 16.92 2.02 10.09
N HIS A 2 16.20 1.55 9.07
CA HIS A 2 15.53 0.24 9.06
C HIS A 2 16.43 -0.94 8.65
N GLY A 3 17.71 -0.70 8.29
CA GLY A 3 18.63 -1.75 7.87
C GLY A 3 18.38 -2.29 6.46
N TRP A 4 17.69 -1.53 5.60
CA TRP A 4 17.38 -1.90 4.21
C TRP A 4 18.40 -1.34 3.20
N ASP A 5 19.58 -0.95 3.67
CA ASP A 5 20.66 -0.46 2.83
C ASP A 5 21.00 -1.51 1.75
N GLY A 6 21.14 -1.07 0.49
CA GLY A 6 21.40 -1.95 -0.66
C GLY A 6 20.19 -2.68 -1.24
N LEU A 7 19.03 -2.72 -0.55
CA LEU A 7 17.82 -3.38 -1.05
C LEU A 7 17.37 -2.79 -2.40
N GLN A 8 17.46 -1.47 -2.55
CA GLN A 8 17.11 -0.81 -3.80
C GLN A 8 17.98 -1.27 -4.98
N ASP A 9 19.28 -1.51 -4.76
CA ASP A 9 20.20 -1.94 -5.83
C ASP A 9 19.89 -3.35 -6.30
N GLU A 10 19.54 -4.24 -5.36
CA GLU A 10 19.13 -5.61 -5.65
C GLU A 10 17.79 -5.64 -6.40
N LEU A 11 16.78 -4.91 -5.90
CA LEU A 11 15.48 -4.76 -6.57
C LEU A 11 15.65 -4.18 -7.98
N ASN A 12 16.52 -3.17 -8.15
CA ASN A 12 16.81 -2.59 -9.46
C ASN A 12 17.41 -3.62 -10.43
N SER A 13 18.37 -4.40 -9.96
CA SER A 13 19.01 -5.45 -10.75
C SER A 13 18.00 -6.52 -11.18
N LEU A 14 17.15 -7.00 -10.27
CA LEU A 14 16.12 -7.99 -10.57
C LEU A 14 15.07 -7.46 -11.56
N SER A 15 14.67 -6.19 -11.46
CA SER A 15 13.72 -5.57 -12.40
C SER A 15 14.25 -5.54 -13.84
N LYS A 16 15.54 -5.22 -14.02
CA LYS A 16 16.22 -5.23 -15.32
C LYS A 16 16.33 -6.63 -15.91
N LEU A 17 16.37 -7.65 -15.05
CA LEU A 17 16.38 -9.07 -15.44
C LEU A 17 14.96 -9.65 -15.62
N GLY A 18 13.90 -8.86 -15.38
CA GLY A 18 12.51 -9.31 -15.48
C GLY A 18 12.08 -10.29 -14.37
N LYS A 19 12.83 -10.36 -13.25
CA LYS A 19 12.63 -11.31 -12.15
C LYS A 19 11.63 -10.79 -11.10
N TRP A 20 10.39 -10.54 -11.52
CA TRP A 20 9.37 -9.90 -10.68
C TRP A 20 8.97 -10.70 -9.44
N VAL A 21 8.90 -12.03 -9.55
CA VAL A 21 8.59 -12.91 -8.40
C VAL A 21 9.71 -12.84 -7.37
N ASP A 22 10.97 -12.94 -7.81
CA ASP A 22 12.13 -12.83 -6.93
C ASP A 22 12.17 -11.47 -6.21
N MET A 23 11.82 -10.37 -6.91
CA MET A 23 11.69 -9.05 -6.29
C MET A 23 10.64 -9.04 -5.17
N GLY A 24 9.47 -9.62 -5.41
CA GLY A 24 8.40 -9.71 -4.42
C GLY A 24 8.84 -10.44 -3.15
N ASN A 25 9.65 -11.49 -3.29
CA ASN A 25 10.17 -12.25 -2.14
C ASN A 25 11.15 -11.46 -1.26
N LEU A 26 11.74 -10.36 -1.76
CA LEU A 26 12.59 -9.48 -0.98
C LEU A 26 11.81 -8.44 -0.18
N ILE A 27 10.52 -8.23 -0.48
CA ILE A 27 9.66 -7.31 0.26
C ILE A 27 9.07 -8.05 1.45
N THR A 28 9.67 -7.87 2.63
CA THR A 28 9.16 -8.45 3.87
C THR A 28 7.88 -7.75 4.32
N ASP A 29 7.12 -8.43 5.19
CA ASP A 29 5.98 -7.85 5.88
C ASP A 29 6.35 -6.54 6.60
N GLU A 30 7.51 -6.48 7.26
CA GLU A 30 7.99 -5.26 7.92
C GLU A 30 8.12 -4.08 6.95
N ILE A 31 8.76 -4.31 5.79
CA ILE A 31 8.87 -3.29 4.74
C ILE A 31 7.47 -2.88 4.28
N LEU A 32 6.60 -3.85 4.00
CA LEU A 32 5.24 -3.60 3.55
C LEU A 32 4.45 -2.73 4.54
N TYR A 33 4.39 -3.11 5.82
CA TYR A 33 3.66 -2.37 6.86
C TYR A 33 4.30 -1.00 7.20
N THR A 34 5.56 -0.79 6.83
CA THR A 34 6.23 0.51 6.98
C THR A 34 5.82 1.53 5.90
N PHE A 35 5.21 1.10 4.79
CA PHE A 35 4.77 2.02 3.74
C PHE A 35 3.27 1.91 3.42
N ALA A 36 2.69 0.72 3.55
CA ALA A 36 1.30 0.48 3.21
C ALA A 36 0.40 0.52 4.45
N VAL A 37 -0.83 0.98 4.26
CA VAL A 37 -1.95 0.63 5.14
C VAL A 37 -2.47 -0.72 4.68
N VAL A 38 -2.44 -1.70 5.57
CA VAL A 38 -2.86 -3.07 5.31
C VAL A 38 -3.82 -3.48 6.42
N GLY A 39 -5.00 -3.95 6.03
CA GLY A 39 -6.03 -4.35 6.95
C GLY A 39 -7.33 -4.68 6.24
N GLU A 40 -8.34 -5.08 7.02
CA GLU A 40 -9.68 -5.31 6.53
C GLU A 40 -10.27 -4.03 5.89
N PRO A 41 -11.14 -4.15 4.87
CA PRO A 41 -11.64 -2.99 4.12
C PRO A 41 -12.19 -1.86 5.00
N ASP A 42 -12.92 -2.19 6.08
CA ASP A 42 -13.51 -1.22 7.00
C ASP A 42 -12.47 -0.46 7.85
N LYS A 43 -11.23 -0.96 7.94
CA LYS A 43 -10.11 -0.32 8.66
C LYS A 43 -9.25 0.56 7.77
N VAL A 44 -9.30 0.40 6.45
CA VAL A 44 -8.42 1.12 5.52
C VAL A 44 -8.57 2.63 5.65
N ALA A 45 -9.79 3.15 5.69
CA ALA A 45 -10.03 4.60 5.76
C ALA A 45 -9.52 5.25 7.07
N PRO A 46 -9.86 4.76 8.28
CA PRO A 46 -9.33 5.35 9.51
C PRO A 46 -7.81 5.20 9.67
N GLU A 47 -7.23 4.11 9.17
CA GLU A 47 -5.76 3.93 9.19
C GLU A 47 -5.04 4.90 8.24
N LEU A 48 -5.60 5.12 7.04
CA LEU A 48 -5.07 6.14 6.12
C LEU A 48 -5.14 7.55 6.72
N ALA A 49 -6.24 7.88 7.41
CA ALA A 49 -6.38 9.14 8.15
C ALA A 49 -5.29 9.30 9.20
N THR A 50 -5.11 8.26 10.03
CA THR A 50 -4.15 8.25 11.12
C THR A 50 -2.72 8.39 10.63
N ARG A 51 -2.39 7.71 9.53
CA ARG A 51 -1.03 7.65 9.02
C ARG A 51 -0.64 8.84 8.15
N TYR A 52 -1.59 9.38 7.38
CA TYR A 52 -1.31 10.31 6.29
C TYR A 52 -2.16 11.57 6.29
N GLY A 53 -3.22 11.66 7.11
CA GLY A 53 -4.22 12.72 7.05
C GLY A 53 -3.67 14.13 7.32
N ASP A 54 -2.53 14.25 7.98
CA ASP A 54 -1.85 15.52 8.25
C ASP A 54 -0.85 15.93 7.15
N ILE A 55 -0.48 15.01 6.24
CA ILE A 55 0.54 15.24 5.21
C ILE A 55 -0.01 15.22 3.78
N ILE A 56 -1.06 14.45 3.48
CA ILE A 56 -1.63 14.37 2.12
C ILE A 56 -2.90 15.22 1.98
N GLN A 57 -3.08 15.84 0.82
CA GLN A 57 -4.33 16.56 0.48
C GLN A 57 -5.20 15.80 -0.52
N ARG A 58 -4.66 14.76 -1.17
CA ARG A 58 -5.35 14.00 -2.22
C ARG A 58 -4.95 12.53 -2.19
N LEU A 59 -5.94 11.66 -2.32
CA LEU A 59 -5.78 10.21 -2.47
C LEU A 59 -6.44 9.76 -3.78
N SER A 60 -5.73 8.91 -4.54
CA SER A 60 -6.33 8.17 -5.65
C SER A 60 -6.65 6.77 -5.17
N PHE A 61 -7.94 6.45 -5.07
CA PHE A 61 -8.39 5.12 -4.68
C PHE A 61 -8.69 4.27 -5.92
N TYR A 62 -7.90 3.22 -6.13
CA TYR A 62 -8.08 2.30 -7.25
C TYR A 62 -8.58 0.96 -6.73
N ALA A 63 -9.86 0.65 -6.98
CA ALA A 63 -10.45 -0.66 -6.73
C ALA A 63 -10.33 -1.55 -7.99
N PRO A 64 -10.07 -2.87 -7.85
CA PRO A 64 -9.94 -3.76 -8.99
C PRO A 64 -11.24 -3.83 -9.83
N TYR A 65 -11.11 -4.01 -11.15
CA TYR A 65 -12.19 -3.91 -12.16
C TYR A 65 -13.40 -4.86 -11.98
N LYS A 66 -13.32 -5.84 -11.06
CA LYS A 66 -14.47 -6.61 -10.56
C LYS A 66 -14.71 -6.26 -9.09
N SER A 67 -15.00 -5.00 -8.82
CA SER A 67 -15.20 -4.50 -7.46
C SER A 67 -16.60 -4.82 -6.97
N ASP A 68 -16.70 -5.55 -5.85
CA ASP A 68 -17.92 -5.72 -5.06
C ASP A 68 -18.35 -4.36 -4.47
N PRO A 69 -19.45 -3.74 -4.96
CA PRO A 69 -19.86 -2.42 -4.49
C PRO A 69 -20.24 -2.42 -3.00
N GLU A 70 -20.80 -3.51 -2.48
CA GLU A 70 -21.19 -3.62 -1.08
C GLU A 70 -19.98 -3.54 -0.16
N ARG A 71 -18.83 -4.06 -0.62
CA ARG A 71 -17.56 -3.96 0.08
C ARG A 71 -16.92 -2.58 -0.02
N TRP A 72 -16.91 -1.98 -1.21
CA TRP A 72 -16.06 -0.81 -1.47
C TRP A 72 -16.75 0.54 -1.31
N LEU A 73 -18.07 0.65 -1.49
CA LEU A 73 -18.80 1.90 -1.27
C LEU A 73 -18.66 2.43 0.17
N PRO A 74 -18.78 1.60 1.23
CA PRO A 74 -18.58 2.06 2.60
C PRO A 74 -17.16 2.60 2.83
N VAL A 75 -16.15 1.97 2.24
CA VAL A 75 -14.74 2.41 2.34
C VAL A 75 -14.55 3.76 1.66
N ILE A 76 -15.10 3.93 0.45
CA ILE A 76 -15.03 5.20 -0.29
C ILE A 76 -15.75 6.31 0.48
N ASP A 77 -16.90 6.04 1.07
CA ASP A 77 -17.64 7.03 1.85
C ASP A 77 -16.96 7.37 3.18
N ALA A 78 -16.22 6.44 3.77
CA ALA A 78 -15.34 6.72 4.90
C ALA A 78 -14.16 7.60 4.48
N LEU A 79 -13.50 7.30 3.35
CA LEU A 79 -12.36 8.07 2.83
C LEU A 79 -12.70 9.52 2.50
N LYS A 80 -13.93 9.82 2.08
CA LYS A 80 -14.39 11.21 1.83
C LYS A 80 -14.50 12.06 3.10
N LYS A 81 -14.49 11.45 4.28
CA LYS A 81 -14.64 12.11 5.58
C LYS A 81 -13.32 12.29 6.31
N VAL A 82 -12.25 11.71 5.76
CA VAL A 82 -10.87 11.81 6.23
C VAL A 82 -10.24 13.10 5.75
#